data_AF-A0A1A8ETQ2-F1
#
_entry.id   AF-A0A1A8ETQ2-F1
#
_cell.length_a   1.000
_cell.length_b   1.000
_cell.length_c   1.000
_cell.angle_alpha   90.00
_cell.angle_beta   90.00
_cell.angle_gamma   90.00
#
_symmetry.space_group_name_H-M   'P 1'
#
loop_
_entity.id
_entity.type
_entity.pdbx_description
1 polymer ?
#
loop_
_entity_poly.entity_id
_entity_poly.type
_entity_poly.pdbx_seq_one_letter_code
_entity_poly.pdbx_strand_id
1 'polypeptide(L)'
;IWYGMEEGQLIDLSDEIHLFCVHYVFLPRLKSDLQCFLHSWNFHPIRSEGNLSPEQLWHIGMLQTPVEEPNAEAVEHLFQDYSFYADPEDGGVVVSEIPSPLSEENLTVLQGLVNPTTSPLSDQELYVQTLQLVQILRSVNG
;
A
#
# COMPACT_ATOMS: atom_id res chain seq x y z
N ILE A 1 14.07 7.13 0.65
CA ILE A 1 14.21 5.76 0.08
C ILE A 1 14.04 5.85 -1.43
N TRP A 2 12.85 6.20 -1.91
CA TRP A 2 12.54 6.45 -3.33
C TRP A 2 13.47 7.45 -4.03
N TYR A 3 13.64 8.66 -3.48
CA TYR A 3 14.56 9.67 -4.03
C TYR A 3 16.00 9.16 -4.24
N GLY A 4 16.52 8.32 -3.34
CA GLY A 4 17.88 7.77 -3.48
C GLY A 4 17.98 6.67 -4.53
N MET A 5 16.89 5.95 -4.82
CA MET A 5 16.84 4.93 -5.87
C MET A 5 16.64 5.58 -7.26
N GLU A 6 15.89 6.67 -7.33
CA GLU A 6 15.74 7.49 -8.55
C GLU A 6 17.03 8.21 -8.92
N GLU A 7 17.68 8.89 -7.97
CA GLU A 7 18.98 9.55 -8.21
C GLU A 7 20.08 8.54 -8.58
N GLY A 8 19.98 7.32 -8.07
CA GLY A 8 20.88 6.21 -8.41
C GLY A 8 20.60 5.55 -9.76
N GLN A 9 19.61 6.01 -10.54
CA GLN A 9 19.10 5.38 -11.78
C GLN A 9 18.73 3.90 -11.62
N LEU A 10 18.30 3.50 -10.42
CA LEU A 10 17.97 2.11 -10.10
C LEU A 10 16.53 1.74 -10.49
N ILE A 11 15.65 2.74 -10.57
CA ILE A 11 14.26 2.61 -10.97
C ILE A 11 14.07 3.42 -12.25
N ASP A 12 13.56 2.77 -13.30
CA ASP A 12 13.05 3.44 -14.49
C ASP A 12 11.53 3.50 -14.42
N LEU A 13 10.97 4.66 -14.08
CA LEU A 13 9.51 4.85 -13.99
C LEU A 13 8.80 4.83 -15.36
N SER A 14 9.56 4.82 -16.46
CA SER A 14 9.01 4.64 -17.81
C SER A 14 8.88 3.17 -18.23
N ASP A 15 9.47 2.24 -17.46
CA ASP A 15 9.39 0.80 -17.71
C ASP A 15 8.32 0.13 -16.84
N GLU A 16 7.33 -0.48 -17.48
CA GLU A 16 6.23 -1.20 -16.82
C GLU A 16 6.71 -2.34 -15.91
N ILE A 17 7.85 -2.97 -16.20
CA ILE A 17 8.45 -4.02 -15.35
C ILE A 17 8.93 -3.41 -14.05
N HIS A 18 9.61 -2.27 -14.13
CA HIS A 18 10.10 -1.56 -12.97
C HIS A 18 8.92 -1.10 -12.11
N LEU A 19 7.88 -0.52 -12.72
CA LEU A 19 6.66 -0.14 -12.02
C LEU A 19 5.95 -1.33 -11.35
N PHE A 20 5.86 -2.47 -12.04
CA PHE A 20 5.32 -3.70 -11.45
C PHE A 20 6.14 -4.15 -10.23
N CYS A 21 7.47 -4.22 -10.35
CA CYS A 21 8.34 -4.67 -9.26
C CYS A 21 8.26 -3.73 -8.05
N VAL A 22 8.18 -2.44 -8.32
CA VAL A 22 7.96 -1.41 -7.31
C VAL A 22 6.62 -1.63 -6.60
N HIS A 23 5.52 -1.77 -7.33
CA HIS A 23 4.22 -2.05 -6.72
C HIS A 23 4.23 -3.35 -5.93
N TYR A 24 4.83 -4.40 -6.46
CA TYR A 24 4.93 -5.69 -5.81
C TYR A 24 5.64 -5.62 -4.46
N VAL A 25 6.74 -4.86 -4.37
CA VAL A 25 7.54 -4.75 -3.14
C VAL A 25 6.94 -3.75 -2.15
N PHE A 26 6.64 -2.54 -2.62
CA PHE A 26 6.36 -1.41 -1.73
C PHE A 26 4.89 -1.31 -1.32
N LEU A 27 3.94 -1.66 -2.20
CA LEU A 27 2.53 -1.56 -1.89
C LEU A 27 2.11 -2.41 -0.67
N PRO A 28 2.48 -3.70 -0.55
CA PRO A 28 2.11 -4.49 0.63
C PRO A 28 2.82 -4.02 1.91
N ARG A 29 4.06 -3.50 1.82
CA ARG A 29 4.77 -2.90 2.95
C ARG A 29 4.06 -1.63 3.45
N LEU A 30 3.73 -0.72 2.53
CA LEU A 30 2.98 0.49 2.85
C LEU A 30 1.62 0.16 3.48
N LYS A 31 0.89 -0.83 2.94
CA LYS A 31 -0.37 -1.30 3.55
C LYS A 31 -0.14 -1.80 4.97
N SER A 32 0.91 -2.58 5.20
CA SER A 32 1.26 -3.06 6.55
C SER A 32 1.58 -1.90 7.51
N ASP A 33 2.36 -0.92 7.05
CA ASP A 33 2.73 0.26 7.85
C ASP A 33 1.50 1.11 8.20
N LEU A 34 0.59 1.30 7.24
CA LEU A 34 -0.68 2.00 7.47
C LEU A 34 -1.57 1.25 8.47
N GLN A 35 -1.64 -0.08 8.40
CA GLN A 35 -2.37 -0.87 9.39
C GLN A 35 -1.76 -0.75 10.79
N CYS A 36 -0.43 -0.79 10.88
CA CYS A 36 0.30 -0.59 12.14
C CYS A 36 0.06 0.81 12.70
N PHE A 37 0.09 1.83 11.84
CA PHE A 37 -0.22 3.21 12.21
C PHE A 37 -1.66 3.34 12.72
N LEU A 38 -2.64 2.84 11.97
CA LEU A 38 -4.05 2.86 12.37
C LEU A 38 -4.26 2.18 13.72
N HIS A 39 -3.67 1.01 13.92
CA HIS A 39 -3.75 0.31 15.19
C HIS A 39 -3.14 1.14 16.32
N SER A 40 -1.89 1.57 16.15
CA SER A 40 -1.18 2.37 17.16
C SER A 40 -1.94 3.65 17.48
N TRP A 41 -2.48 4.31 16.47
CA TRP A 41 -3.26 5.53 16.61
C TRP A 41 -4.60 5.28 17.30
N ASN A 42 -5.39 4.29 16.89
CA ASN A 42 -6.71 4.07 17.48
C ASN A 42 -6.65 3.67 18.96
N PHE A 43 -5.54 3.08 19.40
CA PHE A 43 -5.33 2.64 20.78
C PHE A 43 -4.40 3.55 21.61
N HIS A 44 -3.82 4.61 21.03
CA HIS A 44 -2.97 5.51 21.82
C HIS A 44 -3.81 6.41 22.74
N PRO A 45 -3.37 6.62 24.00
CA PRO A 45 -4.06 7.53 24.91
C PRO A 45 -3.85 8.99 24.50
N ILE A 46 -4.95 9.75 24.36
CA ILE A 46 -4.92 11.18 24.06
C ILE A 46 -4.86 11.97 25.38
N ARG A 47 -3.78 12.72 25.57
CA ARG A 47 -3.52 13.45 26.83
C ARG A 47 -4.58 14.52 27.14
N SER A 48 -5.15 15.17 26.13
CA SER A 48 -6.19 16.19 26.30
C SER A 48 -7.56 15.60 26.65
N GLU A 49 -7.78 14.32 26.34
CA GLU A 49 -9.06 13.62 26.56
C GLU A 49 -8.96 12.65 27.74
N GLY A 50 -8.24 13.04 28.79
CA GLY A 50 -8.11 12.24 30.02
C GLY A 50 -7.31 10.94 29.85
N ASN A 51 -6.45 10.85 28.84
CA ASN A 51 -5.71 9.64 28.45
C ASN A 51 -6.60 8.50 27.91
N LEU A 52 -7.79 8.82 27.40
CA LEU A 52 -8.60 7.86 26.66
C LEU A 52 -8.10 7.75 25.22
N SER A 53 -8.18 6.55 24.64
CA SER A 53 -7.85 6.34 23.23
C SER A 53 -8.99 6.80 22.30
N PRO A 54 -8.70 7.11 21.03
CA PRO A 54 -9.75 7.37 20.04
C PRO A 54 -10.84 6.29 20.03
N GLU A 55 -10.45 5.02 20.11
CA GLU A 55 -11.37 3.89 20.11
C GLU A 55 -12.25 3.85 21.38
N GLN A 56 -11.71 4.18 22.54
CA GLN A 56 -12.50 4.31 23.77
C GLN A 56 -13.48 5.49 23.71
N LEU A 57 -13.02 6.64 23.20
CA LEU A 57 -13.86 7.82 23.02
C LEU A 57 -15.02 7.55 22.06
N TRP A 58 -14.77 6.80 20.97
CA TRP A 58 -15.80 6.35 20.04
C TRP A 58 -16.88 5.52 20.75
N HIS A 59 -16.48 4.50 21.51
CA HIS A 59 -17.42 3.67 22.26
C HIS A 59 -18.22 4.47 23.30
N ILE A 60 -17.57 5.39 24.02
CA ILE A 60 -18.26 6.28 24.97
C ILE A 60 -19.29 7.15 24.25
N GLY A 61 -18.91 7.73 23.10
CA GLY A 61 -19.81 8.51 22.24
C GLY A 61 -21.01 7.69 21.80
N MET A 62 -20.80 6.46 21.32
CA MET A 62 -21.86 5.54 20.90
C MET A 62 -22.83 5.19 22.03
N LEU A 63 -22.35 5.04 23.27
CA LEU A 63 -23.20 4.80 24.44
C LEU A 63 -24.03 6.02 24.82
N GLN A 64 -23.49 7.23 24.64
CA GLN A 64 -24.17 8.49 24.98
C GLN A 64 -25.16 8.92 23.90
N THR A 65 -24.81 8.71 22.63
CA THR A 65 -25.62 9.08 21.46
C THR A 65 -25.39 8.02 20.39
N PRO A 66 -26.20 6.95 20.38
CA PRO A 66 -26.10 5.90 19.37
C PRO A 66 -26.31 6.50 17.98
N VAL A 67 -25.34 6.27 17.09
CA VAL A 67 -25.46 6.54 15.66
C VAL A 67 -25.36 5.21 14.91
N GLU A 68 -25.95 5.13 13.72
CA GLU A 68 -25.76 3.97 12.86
C GLU A 68 -24.29 3.90 12.46
N GLU A 69 -23.69 2.71 12.59
CA GLU A 69 -22.34 2.50 12.07
C GLU A 69 -22.36 2.74 10.55
N PRO A 70 -21.39 3.52 10.04
CA PRO A 70 -21.35 3.81 8.63
C PRO A 70 -21.15 2.51 7.84
N ASN A 71 -21.97 2.30 6.81
CA ASN A 71 -21.79 1.17 5.91
C ASN A 71 -20.43 1.31 5.20
N ALA A 72 -19.54 0.34 5.40
CA ALA A 72 -18.20 0.34 4.80
C ALA A 72 -18.25 0.49 3.28
N GLU A 73 -19.19 -0.19 2.61
CA GLU A 73 -19.37 -0.11 1.16
C GLU A 73 -19.81 1.30 0.74
N ALA A 74 -20.72 1.93 1.50
CA ALA A 74 -21.18 3.28 1.22
C ALA A 74 -20.06 4.32 1.41
N VAL A 75 -19.22 4.13 2.43
CA VAL A 75 -18.05 4.98 2.68
C VAL A 75 -17.02 4.83 1.55
N GLU A 76 -16.76 3.60 1.09
CA GLU A 76 -15.83 3.34 -0.01
C GLU A 76 -16.31 3.97 -1.32
N HIS A 77 -17.61 3.89 -1.62
CA HIS A 77 -18.23 4.59 -2.74
C HIS A 77 -18.12 6.12 -2.61
N LEU A 78 -18.30 6.68 -1.41
CA LEU A 78 -18.12 8.13 -1.18
C LEU A 78 -16.68 8.58 -1.44
N PHE A 79 -15.68 7.79 -1.06
CA PHE A 79 -14.28 8.10 -1.35
C PHE A 79 -13.98 8.05 -2.86
N GLN A 80 -14.57 7.10 -3.59
CA GLN A 80 -14.44 7.02 -5.04
C GLN A 80 -15.10 8.22 -5.73
N ASP A 81 -16.29 8.62 -5.29
CA ASP A 81 -16.97 9.81 -5.81
C ASP A 81 -16.17 11.08 -5.50
N TYR A 82 -15.62 11.22 -4.29
CA TYR A 82 -14.80 12.38 -3.92
C TYR A 82 -13.52 12.48 -4.76
N SER A 83 -12.93 11.34 -5.13
CA SER A 83 -11.81 11.28 -6.10
C SER A 83 -12.24 11.71 -7.50
N PHE A 84 -13.46 11.40 -7.93
CA PHE A 84 -14.00 11.79 -9.23
C PHE A 84 -14.30 13.30 -9.35
N TYR A 85 -14.70 13.93 -8.24
CA TYR A 85 -14.92 15.38 -8.15
C TYR A 85 -13.69 16.18 -7.70
N ALA A 86 -12.57 15.50 -7.44
CA ALA A 86 -11.32 16.18 -7.13
C ALA A 86 -10.95 17.10 -8.30
N ASP A 87 -10.76 18.39 -8.02
CA ASP A 87 -10.30 19.35 -9.00
C ASP A 87 -8.96 18.83 -9.58
N PRO A 88 -8.78 18.72 -10.91
CA PRO A 88 -7.49 18.35 -11.48
C PRO A 88 -6.34 19.26 -11.06
N GLU A 89 -6.61 20.47 -10.54
CA GLU A 89 -5.60 21.34 -9.93
C GLU A 89 -5.24 20.97 -8.47
N ASP A 90 -6.03 20.13 -7.78
CA ASP A 90 -5.82 19.70 -6.38
C ASP A 90 -4.91 18.45 -6.25
N GLY A 91 -4.29 17.99 -7.34
CA GLY A 91 -3.22 17.00 -7.26
C GLY A 91 -3.65 15.59 -6.84
N GLY A 92 -4.89 15.20 -7.13
CA GLY A 92 -5.33 13.81 -6.98
C GLY A 92 -4.49 12.86 -7.83
N VAL A 93 -3.85 11.86 -7.21
CA VAL A 93 -3.05 10.84 -7.91
C VAL A 93 -3.93 9.65 -8.26
N VAL A 94 -4.34 9.54 -9.53
CA VAL A 94 -4.98 8.33 -10.06
C VAL A 94 -3.90 7.30 -10.31
N VAL A 95 -3.81 6.28 -9.45
CA VAL A 95 -2.90 5.14 -9.66
C VAL A 95 -3.52 4.20 -10.67
N SER A 96 -2.97 4.15 -11.88
CA SER A 96 -3.37 3.17 -12.89
C SER A 96 -3.05 1.74 -12.42
N GLU A 97 -3.95 0.80 -12.70
CA GLU A 97 -3.66 -0.62 -12.48
C GLU A 97 -2.53 -1.05 -13.40
N ILE A 98 -1.42 -1.52 -12.82
CA ILE A 98 -0.25 -1.97 -13.57
C ILE A 98 -0.40 -3.46 -13.83
N PRO A 99 -0.55 -3.90 -15.09
CA PRO A 99 -0.73 -5.30 -15.40
C PRO A 99 0.50 -6.12 -15.00
N SER A 100 0.28 -7.35 -14.56
CA SER A 100 1.38 -8.29 -14.28
C SER A 100 2.14 -8.60 -15.59
N PRO A 101 3.47 -8.43 -15.64
CA PRO A 101 4.28 -8.83 -16.79
C PRO A 101 4.56 -10.34 -16.81
N LEU A 102 4.06 -11.10 -15.82
CA LEU A 102 4.23 -12.55 -15.67
C LEU A 102 2.89 -13.27 -15.89
N SER A 103 2.96 -14.51 -16.38
CA SER A 103 1.83 -15.46 -16.33
C SER A 103 1.46 -15.78 -14.89
N GLU A 104 0.23 -16.25 -14.65
CA GLU A 104 -0.25 -16.62 -13.31
C GLU A 104 0.64 -17.67 -12.62
N GLU A 105 1.17 -18.63 -13.39
CA GLU A 105 2.10 -19.65 -12.89
C GLU A 105 3.40 -19.00 -12.38
N ASN A 106 4.01 -18.13 -13.18
CA ASN A 106 5.25 -17.45 -12.83
C ASN A 106 5.06 -16.43 -11.71
N LEU A 107 3.90 -15.77 -11.65
CA LEU A 107 3.51 -14.91 -10.53
C LEU A 107 3.46 -15.71 -9.23
N THR A 108 2.87 -16.91 -9.27
CA THR A 108 2.80 -17.81 -8.11
C THR A 108 4.20 -18.23 -7.65
N VAL A 109 5.09 -18.53 -8.60
CA VAL A 109 6.50 -18.81 -8.29
C VAL A 109 7.19 -17.61 -7.64
N LEU A 110 7.01 -16.40 -8.19
CA LEU A 110 7.57 -15.17 -7.60
C LEU A 110 7.10 -14.97 -6.16
N GLN A 111 5.80 -15.16 -5.90
CA GLN A 111 5.20 -15.05 -4.56
C GLN A 111 5.74 -16.08 -3.57
N GLY A 112 6.06 -17.30 -4.03
CA GLY A 112 6.71 -18.31 -3.19
C GLY A 112 8.17 -17.97 -2.85
N LEU A 113 8.85 -17.20 -3.69
CA LEU A 113 10.27 -16.85 -3.52
C LEU A 113 10.47 -15.53 -2.77
N VAL A 114 9.58 -14.55 -3.00
CA VAL A 114 9.68 -13.20 -2.45
C VAL A 114 8.38 -12.86 -1.75
N ASN A 115 8.42 -12.85 -0.42
CA ASN A 115 7.37 -12.26 0.40
C ASN A 115 7.79 -10.85 0.82
N PRO A 116 7.15 -9.79 0.29
CA PRO A 116 7.55 -8.43 0.58
C PRO A 116 7.42 -8.04 2.06
N THR A 117 6.42 -8.52 2.80
CA THR A 117 6.16 -8.04 4.17
C THR A 117 7.03 -8.73 5.22
N THR A 118 7.51 -9.95 4.95
CA THR A 118 8.31 -10.72 5.90
C THR A 118 9.79 -10.79 5.54
N SER A 119 10.19 -10.28 4.37
CA SER A 119 11.59 -10.34 3.95
C SER A 119 12.49 -9.50 4.86
N PRO A 120 13.63 -10.05 5.33
CA PRO A 120 14.60 -9.33 6.16
C PRO A 120 15.48 -8.36 5.36
N LEU A 121 15.37 -8.38 4.03
CA LEU A 121 16.16 -7.53 3.14
C LEU A 121 15.74 -6.06 3.28
N SER A 122 16.68 -5.15 3.01
CA SER A 122 16.34 -3.75 2.82
C SER A 122 15.43 -3.58 1.60
N ASP A 123 14.67 -2.49 1.57
CA ASP A 123 13.76 -2.20 0.46
C ASP A 123 14.46 -2.19 -0.90
N GLN A 124 15.69 -1.67 -0.94
CA GLN A 124 16.50 -1.63 -2.15
C GLN A 124 16.92 -3.03 -2.61
N GLU A 125 17.44 -3.85 -1.70
CA GLU A 125 17.86 -5.24 -2.00
C GLU A 125 16.67 -6.09 -2.45
N LEU A 126 15.53 -5.92 -1.78
CA LEU A 126 14.30 -6.62 -2.09
C LEU A 126 13.77 -6.26 -3.49
N TYR A 127 13.80 -4.96 -3.83
CA TYR A 127 13.47 -4.49 -5.17
C TYR A 127 14.41 -5.08 -6.23
N VAL A 128 15.73 -5.03 -6.02
CA VAL A 128 16.71 -5.58 -6.97
C VAL A 128 16.51 -7.08 -7.17
N GLN A 129 16.30 -7.82 -6.08
CA GLN A 129 16.02 -9.26 -6.13
C GLN A 129 14.72 -9.55 -6.91
N THR A 130 13.67 -8.78 -6.67
CA THR A 130 12.38 -8.93 -7.36
C THR A 130 12.56 -8.68 -8.86
N LEU A 131 13.24 -7.60 -9.25
CA LEU A 131 13.49 -7.26 -10.64
C LEU A 131 14.25 -8.38 -11.38
N GLN A 132 15.30 -8.92 -10.75
CA GLN A 132 16.07 -10.04 -11.31
C GLN A 132 15.20 -11.29 -11.52
N LEU A 133 14.40 -11.66 -10.52
CA LEU A 133 13.51 -12.83 -10.60
C LEU A 133 12.44 -12.64 -11.68
N VAL A 134 11.83 -11.46 -11.78
CA VAL A 134 10.85 -11.15 -12.83
C VAL A 134 11.49 -11.26 -14.22
N GLN A 135 12.70 -10.74 -14.42
CA GLN A 135 13.42 -10.87 -15.69
C GLN A 135 13.72 -12.34 -16.05
N ILE A 136 14.16 -13.14 -15.08
CA ILE A 136 14.41 -14.57 -15.27
C ILE A 136 13.12 -15.30 -15.64
N LEU A 137 12.05 -15.13 -14.87
CA LEU A 137 10.77 -15.81 -15.09
C LEU A 137 10.12 -15.43 -16.42
N ARG A 138 10.34 -14.21 -16.93
CA ARG A 138 9.93 -13.82 -18.28
C ARG A 138 10.74 -14.55 -19.35
N SER A 139 12.05 -14.68 -19.18
CA SER A 139 12.94 -15.30 -20.15
C SER A 139 12.74 -16.81 -20.32
N VAL A 140 12.24 -17.49 -19.28
CA VAL A 140 11.98 -18.95 -19.30
C VAL A 140 10.82 -19.34 -20.23
N ASN A 141 9.95 -18.40 -20.61
CA ASN A 141 8.83 -18.61 -21.52
C ASN A 141 8.97 -17.88 -22.87
N GLY A 142 10.19 -17.40 -23.20
CA GLY A 142 10.53 -16.72 -24.45
C GLY A 142 11.14 -17.63 -25.51
#